data_AF-A0A835RRY6-F1
#
_entry.id   AF-A0A835RRY6-F1
#
_cell.length_a   1.000
_cell.length_b   1.000
_cell.length_c   1.000
_cell.angle_alpha   90.00
_cell.angle_beta   90.00
_cell.angle_gamma   90.00
#
_symmetry.space_group_name_H-M   'P 1'
#
loop_
_entity.id
_entity.type
_entity.pdbx_description
1 polymer ?
#
loop_
_entity_poly.entity_id
_entity_poly.type
_entity_poly.pdbx_seq_one_letter_code
_entity_poly.pdbx_strand_id
1 'polypeptide(L)'
;MPMPGLQFLSLCVSALVFLALQVSTAVSNSSATYPDFETLQKQIEYQFHSVDLLRQAMTHPSYSIENNHALSLLGLHAIESAAALRLLSTDRVATAADVEAQIKKITSKDACVSGAKGLLLEKLVRVAPGTNATLPTVVCTAYRAMFGAIAVDAGGVDAAVKVLWKVTDGGFVLGSAERLRRGAIVSM
;
A
#
# COMPACT_ATOMS: atom_id res chain seq x y z
N MET A 1 -20.55 22.20 -64.01
CA MET A 1 -20.54 23.17 -62.89
C MET A 1 -20.25 22.40 -61.60
N PRO A 2 -19.03 22.44 -61.03
CA PRO A 2 -18.74 21.80 -59.75
C PRO A 2 -18.97 22.80 -58.61
N MET A 3 -19.66 22.38 -57.55
CA MET A 3 -19.88 23.20 -56.36
C MET A 3 -18.67 23.13 -55.41
N PRO A 4 -18.10 24.27 -54.96
CA PRO A 4 -17.03 24.31 -53.97
C PRO A 4 -17.66 24.49 -52.59
N GLY A 5 -17.82 23.42 -51.81
CA GLY A 5 -18.52 23.56 -50.52
C GLY A 5 -18.26 22.51 -49.45
N LEU A 6 -17.35 21.55 -49.68
CA LEU A 6 -17.21 20.41 -48.75
C LEU A 6 -15.77 20.08 -48.34
N GLN A 7 -14.81 20.99 -48.55
CA GLN A 7 -13.42 20.80 -48.11
C GLN A 7 -13.05 21.59 -46.85
N PHE A 8 -13.86 22.56 -46.41
CA PHE A 8 -13.53 23.39 -45.25
C PHE A 8 -13.87 22.77 -43.88
N LEU A 9 -14.78 21.79 -43.82
CA LEU A 9 -15.08 21.12 -42.54
C LEU A 9 -14.04 20.08 -42.11
N SER A 10 -13.21 19.58 -43.02
CA SER A 10 -12.22 18.53 -42.70
C SER A 10 -10.98 19.05 -41.97
N LEU A 11 -10.69 20.35 -42.04
CA LEU A 11 -9.51 20.96 -41.42
C LEU A 11 -9.73 21.36 -39.95
N CYS A 12 -10.98 21.60 -39.54
CA CYS A 12 -11.29 21.94 -38.14
C CYS A 12 -11.27 20.71 -37.21
N VAL A 13 -11.67 19.53 -37.71
CA VAL A 13 -11.71 18.31 -36.89
C VAL A 13 -10.31 17.80 -36.58
N SER A 14 -9.37 17.91 -37.52
CA SER A 14 -7.97 17.52 -37.31
C SER A 14 -7.23 18.48 -36.37
N ALA A 15 -7.49 19.79 -36.42
CA ALA A 15 -6.89 20.76 -35.50
C ALA A 15 -7.34 20.55 -34.04
N LEU A 16 -8.60 20.15 -33.80
CA LEU A 16 -9.11 19.84 -32.46
C LEU A 16 -8.53 18.53 -31.90
N VAL A 17 -8.30 17.52 -32.74
CA VAL A 17 -7.63 16.28 -32.33
C VAL A 17 -6.14 16.53 -32.01
N PHE A 18 -5.46 17.39 -32.77
CA PHE A 18 -4.06 17.74 -32.49
C PHE A 18 -3.89 18.56 -31.21
N LEU A 19 -4.85 19.43 -30.85
CA LEU A 19 -4.80 20.16 -29.58
C LEU A 19 -5.05 19.24 -28.37
N ALA A 20 -5.81 18.16 -28.54
CA ALA A 20 -6.03 17.16 -27.50
C ALA A 20 -4.81 16.26 -27.23
N LEU A 21 -3.88 16.13 -28.17
CA LEU A 21 -2.65 15.32 -28.00
C LEU A 21 -1.47 16.08 -27.36
N GLN A 22 -1.54 17.41 -27.21
CA GLN A 22 -0.42 18.19 -26.66
C GLN A 22 -0.51 18.46 -25.14
N VAL A 23 -1.57 17.99 -24.46
CA VAL A 23 -1.74 18.13 -23.01
C VAL A 23 -1.28 16.88 -22.26
N SER A 24 -0.07 16.39 -22.53
CA SER A 24 0.48 15.24 -21.77
C SER A 24 1.95 15.37 -21.39
N THR A 25 2.60 16.51 -21.63
CA THR A 25 4.00 16.70 -21.25
C THR A 25 4.15 17.85 -20.27
N ALA A 26 3.86 17.56 -19.00
CA ALA A 26 4.53 18.11 -17.80
C ALA A 26 3.63 17.95 -16.56
N VAL A 27 3.48 16.72 -16.09
CA VAL A 27 3.11 16.50 -14.68
C VAL A 27 4.14 15.55 -14.11
N SER A 28 5.09 16.10 -13.35
CA SER A 28 5.99 15.34 -12.49
C SER A 28 5.17 14.72 -11.35
N ASN A 29 4.39 13.69 -11.65
CA ASN A 29 3.77 12.80 -10.68
C ASN A 29 4.68 11.58 -10.56
N SER A 30 5.20 11.28 -9.38
CA SER A 30 6.05 10.12 -9.16
C SER A 30 5.28 8.83 -9.43
N SER A 31 5.33 8.33 -10.67
CA SER A 31 4.97 6.95 -10.96
C SER A 31 6.13 6.09 -10.47
N ALA A 32 5.89 5.29 -9.43
CA ALA A 32 6.82 4.24 -9.03
C ALA A 32 7.23 3.41 -10.25
N THR A 33 8.53 3.24 -10.44
CA THR A 33 9.09 2.50 -11.57
C THR A 33 9.22 1.02 -11.23
N TYR A 34 9.37 0.14 -12.23
CA TYR A 34 9.61 -1.30 -12.00
C TYR A 34 10.78 -1.59 -11.02
N PRO A 35 11.93 -0.89 -11.09
CA PRO A 35 13.01 -1.02 -10.11
C PRO A 35 12.58 -0.73 -8.66
N ASP A 36 11.63 0.17 -8.46
CA ASP A 36 11.15 0.54 -7.12
C ASP A 36 10.30 -0.59 -6.51
N PHE A 37 9.47 -1.25 -7.33
CA PHE A 37 8.70 -2.42 -6.89
C PHE A 37 9.56 -3.66 -6.68
N GLU A 38 10.63 -3.85 -7.45
CA GLU A 38 11.59 -4.93 -7.19
C GLU A 38 12.29 -4.73 -5.84
N THR A 39 12.67 -3.49 -5.53
CA THR A 39 13.28 -3.12 -4.24
C THR A 39 12.32 -3.40 -3.09
N LEU A 40 11.06 -2.97 -3.20
CA LEU A 40 10.05 -3.25 -2.18
C LEU A 40 9.86 -4.75 -1.97
N GLN A 41 9.72 -5.54 -3.04
CA GLN A 41 9.56 -7.01 -2.97
C GLN A 41 10.74 -7.70 -2.26
N LYS A 42 11.96 -7.23 -2.51
CA LYS A 42 13.15 -7.69 -1.79
C LYS A 42 13.10 -7.33 -0.30
N GLN A 43 12.69 -6.11 0.05
CA GLN A 43 12.59 -5.66 1.45
C GLN A 43 11.56 -6.46 2.25
N ILE A 44 10.40 -6.77 1.65
CA ILE A 44 9.34 -7.55 2.30
C ILE A 44 9.58 -9.07 2.18
N GLU A 45 10.60 -9.49 1.42
CA GLU A 45 10.88 -10.89 1.05
C GLU A 45 9.65 -11.65 0.54
N TYR A 46 8.91 -10.98 -0.34
CA TYR A 46 7.76 -11.56 -1.02
C TYR A 46 7.80 -11.16 -2.48
N GLN A 47 7.86 -12.16 -3.36
CA GLN A 47 7.80 -11.98 -4.79
C GLN A 47 6.36 -12.17 -5.25
N PHE A 48 5.74 -11.12 -5.77
CA PHE A 48 4.39 -11.21 -6.32
C PHE A 48 4.39 -12.06 -7.59
N HIS A 49 3.39 -12.92 -7.74
CA HIS A 49 3.08 -13.57 -9.01
C HIS A 49 2.51 -12.55 -10.00
N SER A 50 1.66 -11.64 -9.52
CA SER A 50 1.13 -10.51 -10.27
C SER A 50 1.58 -9.17 -9.68
N VAL A 51 2.57 -8.55 -10.31
CA VAL A 51 3.04 -7.19 -9.95
C VAL A 51 1.93 -6.15 -10.13
N ASP A 52 0.89 -6.47 -10.91
CA ASP A 52 -0.27 -5.59 -11.08
C ASP A 52 -1.04 -5.39 -9.77
N LEU A 53 -1.12 -6.41 -8.91
CA LEU A 53 -1.72 -6.30 -7.59
C LEU A 53 -0.94 -5.35 -6.68
N LEU A 54 0.40 -5.39 -6.75
CA LEU A 54 1.25 -4.46 -6.01
C LEU A 54 1.07 -3.02 -6.51
N ARG A 55 0.97 -2.84 -7.83
CA ARG A 55 0.70 -1.51 -8.41
C ARG A 55 -0.67 -0.99 -8.00
N GLN A 56 -1.69 -1.85 -7.99
CA GLN A 56 -3.02 -1.49 -7.51
C GLN A 56 -2.99 -1.10 -6.03
N ALA A 57 -2.27 -1.85 -5.17
CA ALA A 57 -2.10 -1.52 -3.76
C ALA A 57 -1.45 -0.14 -3.52
N MET A 58 -0.57 0.28 -4.44
CA MET A 58 0.06 1.60 -4.42
C MET A 58 -0.74 2.67 -5.17
N THR A 59 -1.99 2.42 -5.56
CA THR A 59 -2.83 3.39 -6.27
C THR A 59 -3.96 3.89 -5.38
N HIS A 60 -3.92 5.17 -4.99
CA HIS A 60 -4.94 5.79 -4.13
C HIS A 60 -6.25 6.04 -4.91
N PRO A 61 -7.43 6.05 -4.26
CA PRO A 61 -8.72 6.30 -4.93
C PRO A 61 -8.84 7.64 -5.64
N SER A 62 -8.04 8.65 -5.26
CA SER A 62 -7.99 9.90 -6.00
C SER A 62 -7.32 9.77 -7.37
N TYR A 63 -6.46 8.76 -7.57
CA TYR A 63 -5.72 8.57 -8.81
C TYR A 63 -6.49 7.74 -9.85
N SER A 64 -7.22 6.69 -9.42
CA SER A 64 -7.92 5.76 -10.33
C SER A 64 -9.12 5.10 -9.67
N ILE A 65 -10.07 4.62 -10.51
CA ILE A 65 -11.17 3.73 -10.09
C ILE A 65 -10.61 2.37 -9.67
N GLU A 66 -9.62 1.86 -10.40
CA GLU A 66 -8.85 0.69 -10.01
C GLU A 66 -7.80 1.12 -8.98
N ASN A 67 -8.17 0.99 -7.71
CA ASN A 67 -7.39 1.51 -6.59
C ASN A 67 -7.27 0.51 -5.44
N ASN A 68 -6.58 0.96 -4.41
CA ASN A 68 -6.19 0.18 -3.26
C ASN A 68 -7.25 0.06 -2.16
N HIS A 69 -8.42 0.70 -2.28
CA HIS A 69 -9.38 0.76 -1.18
C HIS A 69 -9.89 -0.62 -0.78
N ALA A 70 -10.33 -1.43 -1.75
CA ALA A 70 -10.79 -2.80 -1.48
C ALA A 70 -9.68 -3.68 -0.88
N LEU A 71 -8.47 -3.61 -1.45
CA LEU A 71 -7.29 -4.32 -0.94
C LEU A 71 -6.94 -3.88 0.49
N SER A 72 -7.09 -2.59 0.81
CA SER A 72 -6.80 -2.06 2.14
C SER A 72 -7.75 -2.59 3.21
N LEU A 73 -9.02 -2.83 2.87
CA LEU A 73 -9.99 -3.42 3.77
C LEU A 73 -9.64 -4.88 4.07
N LEU A 74 -9.33 -5.67 3.04
CA LEU A 74 -8.85 -7.04 3.20
C LEU A 74 -7.58 -7.09 4.05
N GLY A 75 -6.61 -6.22 3.74
CA GLY A 75 -5.35 -6.15 4.48
C GLY A 75 -5.51 -5.73 5.93
N LEU A 76 -6.44 -4.82 6.24
CA LEU A 76 -6.78 -4.48 7.62
C LEU A 76 -7.24 -5.72 8.40
N HIS A 77 -8.20 -6.46 7.87
CA HIS A 77 -8.72 -7.66 8.54
C HIS A 77 -7.68 -8.78 8.63
N ALA A 78 -6.79 -8.91 7.65
CA ALA A 78 -5.65 -9.81 7.72
C ALA A 78 -4.70 -9.44 8.88
N ILE A 79 -4.40 -8.15 9.06
CA ILE A 79 -3.56 -7.65 10.17
C ILE A 79 -4.24 -7.88 11.53
N GLU A 80 -5.54 -7.59 11.65
CA GLU A 80 -6.32 -7.83 12.87
C GLU A 80 -6.33 -9.32 13.24
N SER A 81 -6.58 -10.18 12.24
CA SER A 81 -6.55 -11.63 12.39
C SER A 81 -5.16 -12.13 12.79
N ALA A 82 -4.10 -11.58 12.19
CA ALA A 82 -2.72 -11.90 12.56
C ALA A 82 -2.46 -11.58 14.03
N ALA A 83 -2.84 -10.39 14.48
CA ALA A 83 -2.64 -9.92 15.85
C ALA A 83 -3.34 -10.83 16.86
N ALA A 84 -4.61 -11.16 16.61
CA ALA A 84 -5.39 -12.07 17.44
C ALA A 84 -4.78 -13.48 17.46
N LEU A 85 -4.44 -14.02 16.28
CA LEU A 85 -3.83 -15.34 16.15
C LEU A 85 -2.51 -15.44 16.93
N ARG A 86 -1.64 -14.43 16.81
CA ARG A 86 -0.36 -14.41 17.53
C ARG A 86 -0.58 -14.49 19.04
N LEU A 87 -1.46 -13.65 19.60
CA LEU A 87 -1.73 -13.66 21.03
C LEU A 87 -2.31 -14.99 21.49
N LEU A 88 -3.38 -15.47 20.83
CA LEU A 88 -4.10 -16.70 21.22
C LEU A 88 -3.26 -17.98 21.00
N SER A 89 -2.26 -17.92 20.12
CA SER A 89 -1.32 -19.03 19.92
C SER A 89 -0.30 -19.15 21.06
N THR A 90 0.05 -18.03 21.70
CA THR A 90 1.06 -17.97 22.76
C THR A 90 0.48 -17.91 24.17
N ASP A 91 -0.72 -17.37 24.31
CA ASP A 91 -1.42 -17.22 25.58
C ASP A 91 -2.85 -17.75 25.45
N ARG A 92 -3.09 -18.92 26.06
CA ARG A 92 -4.38 -19.62 26.02
C ARG A 92 -5.40 -19.07 27.00
N VAL A 93 -5.00 -18.21 27.94
CA VAL A 93 -5.89 -17.59 28.93
C VAL A 93 -6.16 -16.12 28.64
N ALA A 94 -5.62 -15.59 27.54
CA ALA A 94 -5.88 -14.23 27.08
C ALA A 94 -7.39 -13.96 26.94
N THR A 95 -7.82 -12.82 27.47
CA THR A 95 -9.22 -12.38 27.40
C THR A 95 -9.53 -11.71 26.06
N ALA A 96 -10.82 -11.53 25.76
CA ALA A 96 -11.24 -10.74 24.60
C ALA A 96 -10.67 -9.31 24.63
N ALA A 97 -10.57 -8.70 25.82
CA ALA A 97 -10.00 -7.37 26.00
C ALA A 97 -8.50 -7.34 25.67
N ASP A 98 -7.76 -8.39 26.01
CA ASP A 98 -6.33 -8.50 25.66
C ASP A 98 -6.14 -8.61 24.14
N VAL A 99 -7.00 -9.40 23.47
CA VAL A 99 -7.01 -9.51 22.00
C VAL A 99 -7.30 -8.17 21.35
N GLU A 100 -8.32 -7.44 21.81
CA GLU A 100 -8.63 -6.11 21.30
C GLU A 100 -7.49 -5.11 21.53
N ALA A 101 -6.85 -5.14 22.70
CA ALA A 101 -5.71 -4.28 23.00
C ALA A 101 -4.54 -4.56 22.06
N GLN A 102 -4.26 -5.84 21.77
CA GLN A 102 -3.21 -6.25 20.85
C GLN A 102 -3.52 -5.84 19.40
N ILE A 103 -4.78 -6.00 18.97
CA ILE A 103 -5.25 -5.51 17.67
C ILE A 103 -5.03 -3.99 17.58
N LYS A 104 -5.53 -3.22 18.55
CA LYS A 104 -5.40 -1.76 18.60
C LYS A 104 -3.94 -1.30 18.55
N LYS A 105 -3.02 -2.02 19.22
CA LYS A 105 -1.59 -1.73 19.20
C LYS A 105 -1.03 -1.80 17.77
N ILE A 106 -1.31 -2.89 17.05
CA ILE A 106 -0.74 -3.16 15.72
C ILE A 106 -1.42 -2.35 14.62
N THR A 107 -2.74 -2.10 14.74
CA THR A 107 -3.50 -1.31 13.76
C THR A 107 -3.46 0.19 14.04
N SER A 108 -2.78 0.62 15.11
CA SER A 108 -2.63 2.03 15.48
C SER A 108 -2.06 2.86 14.33
N LYS A 109 -2.46 4.14 14.30
CA LYS A 109 -1.97 5.09 13.31
C LYS A 109 -0.43 5.18 13.31
N ASP A 110 0.17 5.19 14.49
CA ASP A 110 1.63 5.30 14.64
C ASP A 110 2.36 4.05 14.14
N ALA A 111 1.88 2.85 14.50
CA ALA A 111 2.44 1.59 14.01
C ALA A 111 2.37 1.52 12.48
N CYS A 112 1.22 1.91 11.93
CA CYS A 112 0.98 1.93 10.51
C CYS A 112 1.87 2.93 9.76
N VAL A 113 1.96 4.19 10.23
CA VAL A 113 2.81 5.22 9.61
C VAL A 113 4.29 4.83 9.72
N SER A 114 4.72 4.29 10.86
CA SER A 114 6.10 3.83 11.05
C SER A 114 6.44 2.68 10.09
N GLY A 115 5.56 1.68 9.95
CA GLY A 115 5.72 0.58 9.01
C GLY A 115 5.76 1.06 7.56
N ALA A 116 4.86 1.95 7.17
CA ALA A 116 4.81 2.51 5.82
C ALA A 116 6.09 3.30 5.47
N LYS A 117 6.57 4.13 6.41
CA LYS A 117 7.81 4.90 6.27
C LYS A 117 9.04 4.00 6.21
N GLY A 118 9.07 2.92 6.98
CA GLY A 118 10.13 1.92 6.94
C GLY A 118 10.33 1.28 5.56
N LEU A 119 9.23 1.15 4.81
CA LEU A 119 9.19 0.62 3.45
C LEU A 119 9.20 1.72 2.37
N LEU A 120 9.34 2.99 2.77
CA LEU A 120 9.34 4.17 1.89
C LEU A 120 8.10 4.23 0.96
N LEU A 121 6.94 3.77 1.44
CA LEU A 121 5.74 3.65 0.61
C LEU A 121 5.28 4.99 0.05
N GLU A 122 5.53 6.10 0.75
CA GLU A 122 5.19 7.45 0.30
C GLU A 122 5.80 7.82 -1.06
N LYS A 123 6.90 7.17 -1.46
CA LYS A 123 7.53 7.35 -2.78
C LYS A 123 6.87 6.49 -3.87
N LEU A 124 6.13 5.47 -3.45
CA LEU A 124 5.52 4.49 -4.34
C LEU A 124 4.03 4.77 -4.59
N VAL A 125 3.35 5.41 -3.63
CA VAL A 125 1.92 5.69 -3.75
C VAL A 125 1.64 6.71 -4.86
N ARG A 126 0.79 6.31 -5.80
CA ARG A 126 0.24 7.14 -6.87
C ARG A 126 -1.01 7.85 -6.37
N VAL A 127 -1.00 9.17 -6.48
CA VAL A 127 -2.09 10.06 -6.07
C VAL A 127 -2.36 11.11 -7.15
N ALA A 128 -3.60 11.59 -7.27
CA ALA A 128 -3.91 12.67 -8.21
C ALA A 128 -3.26 14.00 -7.79
N PRO A 129 -3.07 14.95 -8.73
CA PRO A 129 -2.63 16.30 -8.41
C PRO A 129 -3.49 16.91 -7.28
N GLY A 130 -2.85 17.54 -6.30
CA GLY A 130 -3.51 18.13 -5.13
C GLY A 130 -3.78 17.15 -3.98
N THR A 131 -3.58 15.85 -4.17
CA THR A 131 -3.56 14.87 -3.07
C THR A 131 -2.12 14.68 -2.57
N ASN A 132 -1.91 14.66 -1.25
CA ASN A 132 -0.59 14.45 -0.68
C ASN A 132 -0.34 12.97 -0.33
N ALA A 133 0.62 12.33 -1.00
CA ALA A 133 1.00 10.94 -0.79
C ALA A 133 1.56 10.63 0.61
N THR A 134 2.09 11.64 1.32
CA THR A 134 2.67 11.51 2.66
C THR A 134 1.62 11.58 3.79
N LEU A 135 0.36 11.90 3.47
CA LEU A 135 -0.69 11.97 4.48
C LEU A 135 -0.84 10.62 5.19
N PRO A 136 -0.95 10.58 6.53
CA PRO A 136 -1.09 9.33 7.28
C PRO A 136 -2.21 8.43 6.77
N THR A 137 -3.34 9.00 6.36
CA THR A 137 -4.48 8.25 5.81
C THR A 137 -4.14 7.57 4.48
N VAL A 138 -3.37 8.25 3.62
CA VAL A 138 -2.96 7.73 2.31
C VAL A 138 -1.94 6.61 2.46
N VAL A 139 -0.84 6.86 3.20
CA VAL A 139 0.20 5.85 3.41
C VAL A 139 -0.32 4.64 4.18
N CYS A 140 -1.23 4.83 5.13
CA CYS A 140 -1.82 3.71 5.86
C CYS A 140 -2.74 2.86 5.01
N THR A 141 -3.48 3.49 4.09
CA THR A 141 -4.32 2.76 3.13
C THR A 141 -3.44 1.91 2.21
N ALA A 142 -2.33 2.47 1.70
CA ALA A 142 -1.38 1.74 0.87
C ALA A 142 -0.66 0.61 1.65
N TYR A 143 -0.24 0.87 2.89
CA TYR A 143 0.39 -0.13 3.76
C TYR A 143 -0.53 -1.33 4.00
N ARG A 144 -1.80 -1.08 4.35
CA ARG A 144 -2.80 -2.14 4.50
C ARG A 144 -3.06 -2.84 3.17
N ALA A 145 -3.21 -2.09 2.08
CA ALA A 145 -3.46 -2.66 0.77
C ALA A 145 -2.34 -3.55 0.27
N MET A 146 -1.08 -3.30 0.65
CA MET A 146 0.04 -4.19 0.36
C MET A 146 -0.20 -5.59 0.96
N PHE A 147 -0.61 -5.68 2.22
CA PHE A 147 -0.95 -6.97 2.84
C PHE A 147 -2.18 -7.61 2.21
N GLY A 148 -3.19 -6.82 1.83
CA GLY A 148 -4.34 -7.33 1.08
C GLY A 148 -3.94 -7.89 -0.29
N ALA A 149 -3.04 -7.21 -1.01
CA ALA A 149 -2.53 -7.66 -2.29
C ALA A 149 -1.72 -8.95 -2.16
N ILE A 150 -0.86 -9.07 -1.14
CA ILE A 150 -0.15 -10.32 -0.82
C ILE A 150 -1.14 -11.45 -0.56
N ALA A 151 -2.23 -11.18 0.17
CA ALA A 151 -3.23 -12.20 0.48
C ALA A 151 -3.97 -12.68 -0.77
N VAL A 152 -4.32 -11.76 -1.69
CA VAL A 152 -4.94 -12.10 -2.98
C VAL A 152 -3.97 -12.87 -3.87
N ASP A 153 -2.72 -12.42 -3.98
CA ASP A 153 -1.70 -13.02 -4.82
C ASP A 153 -1.30 -14.43 -4.35
N ALA A 154 -1.26 -14.66 -3.03
CA ALA A 154 -0.99 -15.97 -2.43
C ALA A 154 -2.22 -16.89 -2.31
N GLY A 155 -3.44 -16.38 -2.54
CA GLY A 155 -4.68 -17.13 -2.34
C GLY A 155 -5.05 -17.38 -0.87
N GLY A 156 -4.51 -16.61 0.07
CA GLY A 156 -4.74 -16.77 1.51
C GLY A 156 -3.95 -15.78 2.37
N VAL A 157 -4.32 -15.62 3.64
CA VAL A 157 -3.72 -14.59 4.53
C VAL A 157 -2.35 -14.98 5.10
N ASP A 158 -1.95 -16.24 5.06
CA ASP A 158 -0.74 -16.74 5.73
C ASP A 158 0.54 -16.03 5.23
N ALA A 159 0.65 -15.80 3.93
CA ALA A 159 1.77 -15.06 3.36
C ALA A 159 1.81 -13.61 3.86
N ALA A 160 0.65 -12.94 3.93
CA ALA A 160 0.54 -11.57 4.44
C ALA A 160 0.90 -11.50 5.93
N VAL A 161 0.47 -12.48 6.74
CA VAL A 161 0.81 -12.60 8.16
C VAL A 161 2.32 -12.77 8.35
N LYS A 162 2.96 -13.64 7.55
CA LYS A 162 4.41 -13.85 7.58
C LYS A 162 5.18 -12.55 7.28
N VAL A 163 4.76 -11.84 6.23
CA VAL A 163 5.38 -10.55 5.85
C VAL A 163 5.14 -9.50 6.93
N LEU A 164 3.94 -9.43 7.52
CA LEU A 164 3.61 -8.49 8.59
C LEU A 164 4.59 -8.64 9.74
N TRP A 165 4.76 -9.86 10.26
CA TRP A 165 5.66 -10.06 11.40
C TRP A 165 7.12 -9.83 11.06
N LYS A 166 7.53 -10.11 9.82
CA LYS A 166 8.87 -9.77 9.35
C LYS A 166 9.12 -8.26 9.39
N VAL A 167 8.20 -7.46 8.85
CA VAL A 167 8.31 -5.99 8.82
C VAL A 167 8.24 -5.42 10.25
N THR A 168 7.38 -6.00 11.09
CA THR A 168 7.12 -5.50 12.45
C THR A 168 8.24 -5.87 13.44
N ASP A 169 8.68 -7.13 13.44
CA ASP A 169 9.70 -7.66 14.35
C ASP A 169 11.13 -7.37 13.85
N GLY A 170 11.31 -7.20 12.53
CA GLY A 170 12.58 -6.84 11.89
C GLY A 170 13.06 -5.41 12.13
N GLY A 171 12.30 -4.59 12.89
CA GLY A 171 12.78 -3.33 13.45
C GLY A 171 12.10 -2.06 12.95
N PHE A 172 11.02 -2.12 12.16
CA PHE A 172 10.36 -0.91 11.63
C PHE A 172 9.15 -0.42 12.44
N VAL A 173 8.59 -1.23 13.35
CA VAL A 173 7.36 -0.86 14.10
C VAL A 173 7.55 -0.89 15.62
N LEU A 174 8.57 -1.56 16.14
CA LEU A 174 8.85 -1.57 17.58
C LEU A 174 9.79 -0.42 17.96
N GLY A 175 9.21 0.78 18.08
CA GLY A 175 9.80 1.86 18.86
C GLY A 175 10.05 1.39 20.30
N SER A 176 11.33 1.22 20.64
CA SER A 176 12.01 1.30 21.95
C SER A 176 11.45 0.64 23.23
N ALA A 177 10.21 0.15 23.31
CA ALA A 177 9.66 -0.37 24.58
C ALA A 177 9.93 -1.88 24.81
N GLU A 178 9.94 -2.71 23.76
CA GLU A 178 10.07 -4.17 23.91
C GLU A 178 11.54 -4.65 23.92
N ARG A 179 12.46 -3.87 23.33
CA ARG A 179 13.90 -4.20 23.29
C ARG A 179 14.55 -4.12 24.67
N LEU A 180 14.05 -3.25 25.55
CA LEU A 180 14.49 -3.15 26.95
C LEU A 180 14.00 -4.31 27.83
N ARG A 181 12.86 -4.95 27.51
CA ARG A 181 12.39 -6.13 28.26
C ARG A 181 13.14 -7.41 27.90
N ARG A 182 13.55 -7.60 26.65
CA ARG A 182 14.37 -8.78 26.27
C ARG A 182 15.83 -8.68 26.72
N GLY A 183 16.36 -7.47 26.93
CA GLY A 183 17.70 -7.28 27.50
C GLY A 183 17.78 -7.49 29.02
N ALA A 184 16.66 -7.39 29.74
CA ALA A 184 16.62 -7.50 31.20
C ALA A 184 16.46 -8.95 31.71
N ILE A 185 16.09 -9.92 30.85
CA ILE A 185 15.84 -11.32 31.26
C ILE A 185 17.09 -12.20 31.04
N VAL A 186 18.11 -11.70 30.32
CA VAL A 186 19.37 -12.43 30.04
C VAL A 186 20.52 -11.97 30.95
N SER A 187 20.20 -11.36 32.10
CA SER A 187 21.19 -10.91 33.10
C SER A 187 20.85 -11.33 34.53
N MET A 188 20.12 -12.43 34.71
CA MET A 188 20.01 -13.11 36.02
C MET A 188 20.68 -14.48 35.95
#